data_AF-A0AAD5R680-F1
#
_entry.id   AF-A0AAD5R680-F1
#
_cell.length_a   1.000
_cell.length_b   1.000
_cell.length_c   1.000
_cell.angle_alpha   90.00
_cell.angle_beta   90.00
_cell.angle_gamma   90.00
#
_symmetry.space_group_name_H-M   'P 1'
#
loop_
_entity.id
_entity.type
_entity.pdbx_description
1 polymer ?
#
loop_
_entity_poly.entity_id
_entity_poly.type
_entity_poly.pdbx_seq_one_letter_code
_entity_poly.pdbx_strand_id
1 'polypeptide(L)'
;MNVQKVRWHGCVTRINSLMPMATSSIYVKHHFDHKAKKQVEEMISLIMEAFVDLLVSEDWLTEETKEFAKQKVHTMKQKIGYPDYLNNSESG
;
A
#
# COMPACT_ATOMS: atom_id res chain seq x y z
N MET A 1 -6.19 2.10 -34.59
CA MET A 1 -4.78 2.50 -34.77
C MET A 1 -3.94 1.84 -33.68
N ASN A 2 -2.95 1.02 -34.05
CA ASN A 2 -1.98 0.45 -33.11
C ASN A 2 -0.81 1.44 -32.98
N VAL A 3 -0.77 2.20 -31.89
CA VAL A 3 0.38 3.07 -31.61
C VAL A 3 1.51 2.18 -31.09
N GLN A 4 2.52 1.95 -31.93
CA GLN A 4 3.72 1.21 -31.54
C GLN A 4 4.40 1.94 -30.37
N LYS A 5 4.55 1.26 -29.22
CA LYS A 5 5.25 1.83 -28.07
C LYS A 5 6.70 2.15 -28.46
N VAL A 6 7.13 3.38 -28.22
CA VAL A 6 8.52 3.81 -28.39
C VAL A 6 9.47 2.88 -27.62
N ARG A 7 10.64 2.58 -28.21
CA ARG A 7 11.55 1.53 -27.73
C ARG A 7 11.86 1.61 -26.24
N TRP A 8 12.21 2.80 -25.75
CA TRP A 8 12.58 3.01 -24.34
C TRP A 8 11.43 2.62 -23.40
N HIS A 9 10.19 2.96 -23.76
CA HIS A 9 9.01 2.63 -22.96
C HIS A 9 8.80 1.12 -22.91
N GLY A 10 9.00 0.43 -24.04
CA GLY A 10 8.96 -1.04 -24.10
C GLY A 10 10.02 -1.68 -23.20
N CYS A 11 11.25 -1.19 -23.25
CA CYS A 11 12.35 -1.66 -22.40
C CYS A 11 12.04 -1.47 -20.90
N VAL A 12 11.61 -0.28 -20.49
CA VAL A 12 11.26 0.01 -19.09
C VAL A 12 10.10 -0.88 -18.62
N THR A 13 9.06 -1.03 -19.44
CA THR A 13 7.92 -1.90 -19.12
C THR A 13 8.38 -3.35 -18.92
N ARG A 14 9.26 -3.85 -19.80
CA ARG A 14 9.79 -5.22 -19.73
C ARG A 14 10.61 -5.45 -18.47
N ILE A 15 11.51 -4.52 -18.12
CA ILE A 15 12.33 -4.63 -16.92
C ILE A 15 11.46 -4.53 -15.66
N ASN A 16 10.50 -3.61 -15.62
CA ASN A 16 9.56 -3.50 -14.49
C ASN A 16 8.74 -4.79 -14.29
N SER A 17 8.38 -5.49 -15.37
CA SER A 17 7.69 -6.78 -15.28
C SER A 17 8.58 -7.92 -14.78
N LEU A 18 9.88 -7.91 -15.10
CA LEU A 18 10.82 -8.96 -14.71
C LEU A 18 11.43 -8.73 -13.32
N MET A 19 11.66 -7.47 -12.97
CA MET A 19 12.38 -7.03 -11.77
C MET A 19 11.66 -5.83 -11.12
N PRO A 20 10.41 -6.01 -10.67
CA PRO A 20 9.61 -4.91 -10.11
C PRO A 20 10.25 -4.32 -8.85
N MET A 21 10.91 -5.14 -8.02
CA MET A 21 11.53 -4.67 -6.79
C MET A 21 12.78 -3.81 -7.04
N ALA A 22 13.62 -4.21 -8.00
CA ALA A 22 14.83 -3.45 -8.34
C ALA A 22 14.47 -2.09 -8.97
N THR A 23 13.50 -2.09 -9.88
CA THR A 23 12.99 -0.86 -10.50
C THR A 23 12.28 0.06 -9.50
N SER A 24 11.50 -0.51 -8.58
CA SER A 24 10.87 0.24 -7.49
C SER A 24 11.90 0.85 -6.54
N SER A 25 12.98 0.14 -6.20
CA SER A 25 14.06 0.67 -5.35
C SER A 25 14.65 1.97 -5.92
N ILE A 26 14.93 1.99 -7.24
CA ILE A 26 15.44 3.18 -7.93
C ILE A 26 14.41 4.33 -7.85
N TYR A 27 13.13 4.04 -8.09
CA TYR A 27 12.08 5.04 -8.01
C TYR A 27 11.92 5.61 -6.59
N VAL A 28 11.94 4.73 -5.57
CA VAL A 28 11.82 5.12 -4.17
C VAL A 28 12.94 6.06 -3.77
N LYS A 29 14.19 5.75 -4.16
CA LYS A 29 15.36 6.56 -3.82
C LYS A 29 15.35 7.96 -4.43
N HIS A 30 14.79 8.13 -5.63
CA HIS A 30 14.93 9.37 -6.39
C HIS A 30 13.66 10.22 -6.49
N HIS A 31 12.48 9.62 -6.31
CA HIS A 31 11.21 10.29 -6.64
C HIS A 31 10.11 10.11 -5.58
N PHE A 32 10.20 9.12 -4.69
CA PHE A 32 9.12 8.84 -3.76
C PHE A 32 9.18 9.75 -2.53
N ASP A 33 8.06 10.40 -2.20
CA ASP A 33 7.95 11.22 -0.99
C ASP A 33 7.64 10.35 0.24
N HIS A 34 8.65 10.15 1.09
CA HIS A 34 8.51 9.43 2.35
C HIS A 34 7.57 10.11 3.34
N LYS A 35 7.40 11.43 3.27
CA LYS A 35 6.44 12.16 4.11
C LYS A 35 5.00 11.82 3.69
N ALA A 36 4.75 11.76 2.38
CA ALA A 36 3.46 11.34 1.86
C ALA A 36 3.08 9.92 2.32
N LYS A 37 4.03 8.98 2.35
CA LYS A 37 3.78 7.63 2.91
C LYS A 37 3.30 7.69 4.36
N LYS A 38 3.97 8.45 5.23
CA LYS A 38 3.57 8.59 6.64
C LYS A 38 2.17 9.20 6.80
N GLN A 39 1.85 10.21 5.99
CA GLN A 39 0.52 10.82 6.02
C GLN A 39 -0.58 9.84 5.59
N VAL A 40 -0.30 8.99 4.59
CA VAL A 40 -1.24 7.96 4.14
C VAL A 40 -1.38 6.84 5.18
N GLU A 41 -0.30 6.46 5.86
CA GLU A 41 -0.33 5.50 6.98
C GLU A 41 -1.25 5.99 8.11
N GLU A 42 -1.10 7.24 8.53
CA GLU A 42 -1.95 7.86 9.54
C GLU A 42 -3.42 7.91 9.08
N MET A 43 -3.67 8.35 7.84
CA MET A 43 -5.01 8.40 7.28
C MET A 43 -5.69 7.03 7.25
N ILE A 44 -4.96 5.96 6.90
CA ILE A 44 -5.51 4.60 6.88
C ILE A 44 -5.80 4.11 8.31
N SER A 45 -4.96 4.44 9.29
CA SER A 45 -5.26 4.13 10.70
C SER A 45 -6.58 4.76 11.14
N LEU A 46 -6.78 6.05 10.84
CA LEU A 46 -8.01 6.76 11.18
C LEU A 46 -9.25 6.16 10.49
N ILE A 47 -9.11 5.72 9.23
CA ILE A 47 -10.21 5.06 8.50
C ILE A 47 -10.55 3.71 9.14
N MET A 48 -9.54 2.93 9.56
CA MET A 48 -9.76 1.65 10.22
C MET A 48 -10.43 1.81 11.58
N GLU A 49 -10.04 2.82 12.36
CA GLU A 49 -10.68 3.19 13.63
C GLU A 49 -12.15 3.60 13.42
N ALA A 50 -12.40 4.53 12.48
CA ALA A 50 -13.76 4.96 12.17
C ALA A 50 -14.66 3.80 11.69
N PHE A 51 -14.09 2.82 10.98
CA PHE A 51 -14.83 1.63 10.58
C PHE A 51 -15.17 0.72 11.78
N VAL A 52 -14.28 0.60 12.76
CA VAL A 52 -14.56 -0.11 14.02
C VAL A 52 -15.68 0.60 14.80
N ASP A 53 -15.65 1.92 14.88
CA ASP A 53 -16.69 2.71 15.54
C ASP A 53 -18.05 2.53 14.84
N LEU A 54 -18.05 2.53 13.51
CA LEU A 54 -19.23 2.26 12.71
C LEU A 54 -19.81 0.88 13.06
N LEU A 55 -18.98 -0.18 13.07
CA LEU A 55 -19.43 -1.54 13.42
C LEU A 55 -20.08 -1.63 14.81
N VAL A 56 -19.63 -0.83 15.77
CA VAL A 56 -20.21 -0.80 17.13
C VAL A 56 -21.59 -0.17 17.11
N SER A 57 -21.77 0.89 16.31
CA SER A 57 -23.01 1.68 16.23
C SER A 57 -24.16 0.99 15.47
N GLU A 58 -23.89 -0.05 14.70
CA GLU A 58 -24.90 -0.73 13.88
C GLU A 58 -25.75 -1.74 14.68
N ASP A 59 -27.06 -1.55 14.69
CA ASP A 59 -28.01 -2.40 15.43
C ASP A 59 -28.40 -3.70 14.69
N TRP A 60 -28.16 -3.76 13.38
CA TRP A 60 -28.53 -4.92 12.56
C TRP A 60 -27.51 -6.07 12.63
N LEU A 61 -26.33 -5.83 13.21
CA LEU A 61 -25.29 -6.84 13.43
C LEU A 61 -25.43 -7.46 14.82
N THR A 62 -25.30 -8.79 14.90
CA THR A 62 -25.14 -9.47 16.18
C THR A 62 -23.78 -9.16 16.81
N GLU A 63 -23.71 -9.19 18.14
CA GLU A 63 -22.44 -8.94 18.86
C GLU A 63 -21.31 -9.90 18.44
N GLU A 64 -21.63 -11.16 18.13
CA GLU A 64 -20.67 -12.12 17.58
C GLU A 64 -20.09 -11.65 16.23
N THR A 65 -20.95 -11.14 15.34
CA THR A 65 -20.52 -10.64 14.04
C THR A 65 -19.69 -9.37 14.16
N LYS A 66 -20.06 -8.47 15.09
CA LYS A 66 -19.29 -7.25 15.39
C LYS A 66 -17.89 -7.60 15.88
N GLU A 67 -17.76 -8.56 16.80
CA GLU A 67 -16.47 -8.98 17.34
C GLU A 67 -15.57 -9.60 16.25
N PHE A 68 -16.14 -10.48 15.41
CA PHE A 68 -15.41 -11.04 14.28
C PHE A 68 -14.95 -9.97 13.28
N ALA A 69 -15.81 -8.99 12.98
CA ALA A 69 -15.48 -7.89 12.08
C ALA A 69 -14.36 -7.02 12.66
N LYS A 70 -14.38 -6.70 13.96
CA LYS A 70 -13.29 -5.98 14.65
C LYS A 70 -11.97 -6.75 14.56
N GLN A 71 -11.98 -8.05 14.87
CA GLN A 71 -10.79 -8.89 14.78
C GLN A 71 -10.21 -8.92 13.36
N LYS A 72 -11.09 -8.98 12.34
CA LYS A 72 -10.66 -8.88 10.95
C LYS A 72 -9.98 -7.56 10.65
N VAL A 73 -10.52 -6.43 11.11
CA VAL A 73 -9.92 -5.11 10.91
C VAL A 73 -8.54 -5.05 11.58
N HIS A 74 -8.42 -5.51 12.84
CA HIS A 74 -7.15 -5.52 13.56
C HIS A 74 -6.07 -6.42 12.94
N THR A 75 -6.47 -7.43 12.15
CA THR A 75 -5.53 -8.35 11.50
C THR A 75 -5.17 -7.95 10.06
N MET A 76 -5.80 -6.92 9.51
CA MET A 76 -5.49 -6.43 8.16
C MET A 76 -4.07 -5.86 8.10
N LYS A 77 -3.28 -6.36 7.16
CA LYS A 77 -1.94 -5.84 6.88
C LYS A 77 -2.00 -4.71 5.87
N GLN A 78 -1.49 -3.55 6.25
CA GLN A 78 -1.36 -2.39 5.37
C GLN A 78 -0.13 -2.57 4.45
N LYS A 79 -0.28 -2.27 3.16
CA LYS A 79 0.82 -2.25 2.18
C LYS A 79 0.79 -0.92 1.45
N ILE A 80 1.62 0.03 1.88
CA ILE A 80 1.55 1.43 1.44
C ILE A 80 2.86 1.82 0.76
N GLY A 81 2.76 2.21 -0.52
CA GLY A 81 3.89 2.67 -1.33
C GLY A 81 4.86 1.55 -1.70
N TYR A 82 5.79 1.24 -0.78
CA TYR A 82 6.88 0.30 -0.99
C TYR A 82 7.19 -0.51 0.30
N PRO A 83 7.72 -1.74 0.18
CA PRO A 83 8.15 -2.53 1.34
C PRO A 83 9.31 -1.89 2.10
N ASP A 84 9.25 -1.85 3.42
CA ASP A 84 10.20 -1.06 4.25
C ASP A 84 11.67 -1.41 4.02
N TYR A 85 11.98 -2.66 3.66
CA TYR A 85 13.35 -3.08 3.37
C TYR A 85 13.99 -2.36 2.17
N LEU A 86 13.21 -1.76 1.26
CA LEU A 86 13.76 -0.97 0.15
C LEU A 86 14.38 0.35 0.62
N ASN A 87 13.87 0.92 1.72
CA ASN A 87 14.40 2.16 2.30
C ASN A 87 15.66 1.92 3.14
N ASN A 88 15.88 0.69 3.60
CA ASN A 88 17.00 0.33 4.47
C ASN A 88 18.27 -0.09 3.71
N SER A 89 18.31 0.12 2.38
CA SER A 89 19.45 -0.29 1.53
C SER A 89 20.65 0.67 1.56
N GLU A 90 20.67 1.64 2.48
CA GLU A 90 21.89 2.36 2.87
C GLU A 90 22.67 1.56 3.92
N SER A 91 23.21 0.41 3.53
CA SER A 91 24.32 -0.26 4.23
C SER A 91 24.88 -1.36 3.32
N GLY A 92 25.97 -1.04 2.60
CA GLY A 92 26.96 -1.99 2.08
C GLY A 92 26.49 -3.03 1.07
#